data_AF-A0A9D7WFW1-F1
#
_entry.id   AF-A0A9D7WFW1-F1
#
_cell.length_a   1.000
_cell.length_b   1.000
_cell.length_c   1.000
_cell.angle_alpha   90.00
_cell.angle_beta   90.00
_cell.angle_gamma   90.00
#
_symmetry.space_group_name_H-M   'P 1'
#
loop_
_entity.id
_entity.type
_entity.pdbx_description
1 polymer ?
#
loop_
_entity_poly.entity_id
_entity_poly.type
_entity_poly.pdbx_seq_one_letter_code
_entity_poly.pdbx_strand_id
1 'polypeptide(L)'
;MDLTTLRAVLWDLRPKLVPSRFEKAQQPDQATIQLGFRSLKGMVWLELSWQAEAPRLVEVKAPPRGGSGSTFAQQLQHSLRQLALVDLHQSGFERVVEFRFALRPGEAIQRVLVLELMGRHSNLLLLDEQRRIIALGRQVREHQSRIRPLSTGDAYTPPPTLQGLAPDRTEGFERWQQRLSLVPIPLRKAFQQTYQGISPALAAQLAGDDLNSPVDSLDARQWKDLYERWSLWLDQLDSEQFTLVVENDGRYRVWGSPSAEVDPQPSLALQLGTLHQQCLEQRALARISHELRQCLERWRSKEQAAHDDQRHRLDATEGHAALQRQADALLCLGNPSRDQIDEAQSLYRRAKKLRRSRPILEQRLEHHQQRLELITASETFVEDQQSATWQDCEARLSALKDLRDELEELLQPKERRRDARQQRRRDQPTPLEMITPGQLTVQVGRNHRQNDWISLRQARSGDLWFHAQECPGSHVVLKSSNGLAEESDLAMATDLAAYFSRARGNSRVAVVMVPTDQLQRIPGAGPGTVRHGQAEIRWGDPQRAEQQLLAPSLNPQTG
;
A
#
# COMPACT_ATOMS: atom_id res chain seq x y z
N MET A 1 6.19 18.06 3.80
CA MET A 1 5.59 19.31 4.31
C MET A 1 6.59 20.45 4.18
N ASP A 2 6.19 21.62 3.67
CA ASP A 2 7.03 22.82 3.66
C ASP A 2 6.74 23.74 4.85
N LEU A 3 7.45 24.87 4.95
CA LEU A 3 7.29 25.81 6.07
C LEU A 3 5.88 26.42 6.11
N THR A 4 5.35 26.88 4.98
CA THR A 4 4.02 27.49 4.91
C THR A 4 2.96 26.53 5.43
N THR A 5 3.00 25.28 4.97
CA THR A 5 2.10 24.22 5.43
C THR A 5 2.30 23.95 6.92
N LEU A 6 3.55 23.92 7.41
CA LEU A 6 3.86 23.70 8.81
C LEU A 6 3.25 24.80 9.70
N ARG A 7 3.40 26.08 9.32
CA ARG A 7 2.80 27.20 10.07
C ARG A 7 1.27 27.13 10.06
N ALA A 8 0.67 26.77 8.93
CA ALA A 8 -0.78 26.56 8.84
C ALA A 8 -1.28 25.45 9.79
N VAL A 9 -0.58 24.32 9.83
CA VAL A 9 -0.92 23.23 10.75
C VAL A 9 -0.70 23.63 12.21
N LEU A 10 0.39 24.33 12.54
CA LEU A 10 0.62 24.79 13.91
C LEU A 10 -0.44 25.79 14.37
N TRP A 11 -0.84 26.71 13.51
CA TRP A 11 -1.94 27.65 13.76
C TRP A 11 -3.25 26.91 14.08
N ASP A 12 -3.61 25.91 13.27
CA ASP A 12 -4.83 25.11 13.47
C ASP A 12 -4.78 24.23 14.75
N LEU A 13 -3.58 23.73 15.08
CA LEU A 13 -3.36 22.82 16.22
C LEU A 13 -3.27 23.53 17.58
N ARG A 14 -2.64 24.71 17.65
CA ARG A 14 -2.42 25.46 18.91
C ARG A 14 -3.69 25.60 19.77
N PRO A 15 -4.83 26.11 19.26
CA PRO A 15 -6.04 26.30 20.09
C PRO A 15 -6.69 24.98 20.54
N LYS A 16 -6.32 23.85 19.93
CA LYS A 16 -6.83 22.52 20.29
C LYS A 16 -5.95 21.77 21.28
N LEU A 17 -4.63 21.98 21.19
CA LEU A 17 -3.61 21.22 21.90
C LEU A 17 -2.97 21.96 23.07
N VAL A 18 -3.04 23.28 23.12
CA VAL A 18 -2.34 24.05 24.15
C VAL A 18 -3.36 24.76 25.07
N PRO A 19 -3.43 24.42 26.37
CA PRO A 19 -2.75 23.31 27.04
C PRO A 19 -3.52 21.98 26.87
N SER A 20 -2.79 20.87 26.80
CA SER A 20 -3.37 19.51 26.81
C SER A 20 -2.46 18.53 27.53
N ARG A 21 -3.05 17.49 28.13
CA ARG A 21 -2.28 16.46 28.83
C ARG A 21 -1.80 15.39 27.86
N PHE A 22 -0.53 15.02 27.94
CA PHE A 22 -0.04 13.84 27.21
C PHE A 22 -0.66 12.57 27.82
N GLU A 23 -1.24 11.72 26.96
CA GLU A 23 -1.83 10.44 27.39
C GLU A 23 -1.08 9.24 26.82
N LYS A 24 -0.79 9.24 25.52
CA LYS A 24 -0.33 8.03 24.84
C LYS A 24 0.70 8.31 23.75
N ALA A 25 1.71 7.45 23.64
CA ALA A 25 2.61 7.37 22.50
C ALA A 25 2.56 5.96 21.89
N GLN A 26 2.56 5.88 20.56
CA GLN A 26 2.68 4.63 19.83
C GLN A 26 3.47 4.79 18.54
N GLN A 27 4.22 3.77 18.16
CA GLN A 27 5.08 3.80 16.96
C GLN A 27 4.61 2.78 15.93
N PRO A 28 3.77 3.16 14.95
CA PRO A 28 3.29 2.24 13.92
C PRO A 28 4.40 1.73 13.00
N ASP A 29 5.42 2.55 12.72
CA ASP A 29 6.56 2.20 11.87
C ASP A 29 7.87 2.82 12.38
N GLN A 30 9.01 2.49 11.76
CA GLN A 30 10.33 2.93 12.23
C GLN A 30 10.55 4.45 12.20
N ALA A 31 9.81 5.20 11.38
CA ALA A 31 10.01 6.62 11.14
C ALA A 31 8.79 7.49 11.47
N THR A 32 7.78 6.95 12.15
CA THR A 32 6.54 7.63 12.48
C THR A 32 6.15 7.34 13.92
N ILE A 33 5.82 8.39 14.69
CA ILE A 33 5.21 8.27 16.02
C ILE A 33 3.83 8.90 15.99
N GLN A 34 2.90 8.31 16.74
CA GLN A 34 1.58 8.86 16.98
C GLN A 34 1.44 9.20 18.46
N LEU A 35 1.04 10.43 18.75
CA LEU A 35 0.90 10.97 20.10
C LEU A 35 -0.55 11.37 20.34
N GLY A 36 -1.11 10.92 21.47
CA GLY A 36 -2.45 11.23 21.90
C GLY A 36 -2.44 12.24 23.04
N PHE A 37 -3.16 13.34 22.85
CA PHE A 37 -3.28 14.44 23.79
C PHE A 37 -4.73 14.63 24.24
N ARG A 38 -4.95 14.74 25.54
CA ARG A 38 -6.26 14.99 26.13
C ARG A 38 -6.46 16.49 26.35
N SER A 39 -7.38 17.06 25.61
CA SER A 39 -7.91 18.41 25.85
C SER A 39 -9.28 18.33 26.55
N LEU A 40 -9.84 19.49 26.89
CA LEU A 40 -11.21 19.60 27.42
C LEU A 40 -12.29 19.14 26.43
N LYS A 41 -12.01 19.21 25.12
CA LYS A 41 -12.94 18.83 24.05
C LYS A 41 -12.84 17.34 23.67
N GLY A 42 -11.84 16.62 24.18
CA GLY A 42 -11.63 15.21 23.87
C GLY A 42 -10.18 14.86 23.62
N MET A 43 -9.97 13.71 22.97
CA MET A 43 -8.65 13.21 22.61
C MET A 43 -8.29 13.69 21.20
N VAL A 44 -7.13 14.33 21.06
CA VAL A 44 -6.57 14.73 19.76
C VAL A 44 -5.35 13.86 19.49
N TRP A 45 -5.27 13.29 18.29
CA TRP A 45 -4.16 12.45 17.86
C TRP A 45 -3.32 13.17 16.82
N LEU A 46 -2.01 13.18 17.06
CA LEU A 46 -1.03 13.72 16.14
C LEU A 46 -0.17 12.59 15.58
N GLU A 47 0.14 12.70 14.30
CA GLU A 47 1.15 11.89 13.66
C GLU A 47 2.37 12.76 13.34
N LEU A 48 3.53 12.37 13.86
CA LEU A 48 4.82 12.99 13.58
C LEU A 48 5.67 11.97 12.84
N SER A 49 5.95 12.24 11.56
CA SER A 49 6.78 11.37 10.74
C SER A 49 8.05 12.08 10.31
N TRP A 50 9.18 11.40 10.50
CA TRP A 50 10.49 11.78 9.99
C TRP A 50 10.94 10.87 8.84
N GLN A 51 10.00 10.21 8.17
CA GLN A 51 10.28 9.43 6.96
C GLN A 51 10.85 10.34 5.86
N ALA A 52 11.93 9.90 5.21
CA ALA A 52 12.69 10.73 4.27
C ALA A 52 11.84 11.30 3.11
N GLU A 53 10.90 10.51 2.60
CA GLU A 53 10.06 10.85 1.45
C GLU A 53 8.85 11.71 1.81
N ALA A 54 8.37 11.63 3.06
CA ALA A 54 7.12 12.26 3.48
C ALA A 54 7.16 12.74 4.95
N PRO A 55 8.13 13.59 5.33
CA PRO A 55 8.19 14.11 6.69
C PRO A 55 7.03 15.10 6.91
N ARG A 56 6.33 14.93 8.03
CA ARG A 56 5.07 15.64 8.32
C ARG A 56 4.76 15.72 9.81
N LEU A 57 3.95 16.72 10.15
CA LEU A 57 3.21 16.87 11.38
C LEU A 57 1.75 17.11 11.00
N VAL A 58 0.83 16.23 11.40
CA VAL A 58 -0.60 16.34 11.05
C VAL A 58 -1.48 15.81 12.18
N GLU A 59 -2.74 16.26 12.20
CA GLU A 59 -3.79 15.64 13.02
C GLU A 59 -4.32 14.40 12.28
N VAL A 60 -4.57 13.33 13.01
CA VAL A 60 -5.13 12.08 12.47
C VAL A 60 -6.34 11.64 13.28
N LYS A 61 -7.20 10.83 12.66
CA LYS A 61 -8.25 10.11 13.41
C LYS A 61 -7.60 9.17 14.42
N ALA A 62 -8.36 8.79 15.45
CA ALA A 62 -7.87 7.87 16.47
C ALA A 62 -7.32 6.58 15.83
N PRO A 63 -6.00 6.34 15.90
CA PRO A 63 -5.37 5.22 15.21
C PRO A 63 -5.70 3.89 15.91
N PRO A 64 -5.68 2.76 15.18
CA PRO A 64 -5.79 1.44 15.79
C PRO A 64 -4.65 1.23 16.80
N ARG A 65 -4.89 0.36 17.78
CA ARG A 65 -3.88 0.05 18.80
C ARG A 65 -2.76 -0.78 18.15
N GLY A 66 -1.55 -0.25 18.14
CA GLY A 66 -0.35 -0.94 17.64
C GLY A 66 0.92 -0.24 18.12
N GLY A 67 2.10 -0.83 17.92
CA GLY A 67 3.36 -0.10 18.06
C GLY A 67 3.80 0.31 19.47
N SER A 68 3.10 -0.12 20.54
CA SER A 68 3.45 0.19 21.94
C SER A 68 4.70 -0.54 22.45
N GLY A 69 5.20 -1.52 21.69
CA GLY A 69 6.41 -2.28 22.00
C GLY A 69 7.73 -1.60 21.61
N SER A 70 7.70 -0.48 20.89
CA SER A 70 8.93 0.23 20.50
C SER A 70 9.60 0.87 21.72
N THR A 71 10.92 0.69 21.84
CA THR A 71 11.74 1.34 22.87
C THR A 71 11.59 2.86 22.86
N PHE A 72 11.55 3.48 21.68
CA PHE A 72 11.39 4.93 21.55
C PHE A 72 10.00 5.39 22.00
N ALA A 73 8.93 4.69 21.61
CA ALA A 73 7.57 4.98 22.08
C ALA A 73 7.45 4.82 23.60
N GLN A 74 8.08 3.80 24.19
CA GLN A 74 8.12 3.57 25.63
C GLN A 74 8.88 4.66 26.37
N GLN A 75 10.02 5.11 25.83
CA GLN A 75 10.78 6.23 26.38
C GLN A 75 9.97 7.53 26.37
N LEU A 76 9.25 7.83 25.28
CA LEU A 76 8.33 8.98 25.23
C LEU A 76 7.20 8.83 26.24
N GLN A 77 6.56 7.65 26.27
CA GLN A 77 5.45 7.35 27.19
C GLN A 77 5.84 7.54 28.66
N HIS A 78 7.05 7.10 29.03
CA HIS A 78 7.57 7.23 30.39
C HIS A 78 7.97 8.68 30.70
N SER A 79 8.72 9.32 29.80
CA SER A 79 9.31 10.64 30.03
C SER A 79 8.29 11.78 30.01
N LEU A 80 7.22 11.65 29.22
CA LEU A 80 6.17 12.67 29.09
C LEU A 80 4.98 12.39 30.03
N ARG A 81 5.04 11.31 30.82
CA ARG A 81 3.95 10.90 31.71
C ARG A 81 3.62 12.03 32.70
N GLN A 82 2.34 12.33 32.87
CA GLN A 82 1.83 13.39 33.75
C GLN A 82 2.15 14.83 33.31
N LEU A 83 2.94 15.03 32.26
CA LEU A 83 3.19 16.37 31.73
C LEU A 83 2.05 16.83 30.82
N ALA A 84 1.86 18.15 30.80
CA ALA A 84 1.02 18.84 29.84
C ALA A 84 1.89 19.48 28.76
N LEU A 85 1.43 19.42 27.51
CA LEU A 85 1.92 20.25 26.43
C LEU A 85 1.45 21.68 26.71
N VAL A 86 2.40 22.60 26.89
CA VAL A 86 2.12 23.99 27.29
C VAL A 86 2.47 25.00 26.20
N ASP A 87 3.28 24.61 25.21
CA ASP A 87 3.66 25.47 24.09
C ASP A 87 4.04 24.64 22.85
N LEU A 88 3.73 25.17 21.67
CA LEU A 88 4.11 24.66 20.36
C LEU A 88 4.90 25.75 19.64
N HIS A 89 6.22 25.64 19.70
CA HIS A 89 7.12 26.69 19.27
C HIS A 89 7.80 26.34 17.94
N GLN A 90 7.76 27.27 16.98
CA GLN A 90 8.51 27.23 15.74
C GLN A 90 9.11 28.62 15.54
N SER A 91 10.41 28.68 15.19
CA SER A 91 11.14 29.94 15.09
C SER A 91 11.62 30.19 13.66
N GLY A 92 11.50 31.44 13.21
CA GLY A 92 12.00 31.88 11.90
C GLY A 92 11.39 31.12 10.73
N PHE A 93 12.21 30.84 9.71
CA PHE A 93 11.81 30.11 8.50
C PHE A 93 12.25 28.64 8.54
N GLU A 94 12.65 28.14 9.70
CA GLU A 94 13.08 26.76 9.90
C GLU A 94 11.89 25.82 10.08
N ARG A 95 11.99 24.61 9.52
CA ARG A 95 10.98 23.55 9.69
C ARG A 95 11.28 22.68 10.91
N VAL A 96 11.53 23.34 12.05
CA VAL A 96 11.79 22.72 13.34
C VAL A 96 10.70 23.14 14.32
N VAL A 97 10.05 22.17 14.95
CA VAL A 97 8.99 22.42 15.93
C VAL A 97 9.38 21.86 17.28
N GLU A 98 9.28 22.67 18.32
CA GLU A 98 9.45 22.28 19.71
C GLU A 98 8.09 22.15 20.39
N PHE A 99 7.79 20.95 20.88
CA PHE A 99 6.69 20.67 21.78
C PHE A 99 7.23 20.79 23.21
N ARG A 100 6.79 21.80 23.95
CA ARG A 100 7.31 22.09 25.29
C ARG A 100 6.35 21.57 26.35
N PHE A 101 6.88 20.79 27.27
CA PHE A 101 6.10 20.09 28.29
C PHE A 101 6.48 20.56 29.69
N ALA A 102 5.48 20.79 30.51
CA ALA A 102 5.62 21.13 31.93
C ALA A 102 4.59 20.35 32.75
N LEU A 103 4.75 20.32 34.08
CA LEU A 103 3.75 19.70 34.96
C LEU A 103 2.41 20.44 34.87
N ARG A 104 2.44 21.77 34.81
CA ARG A 104 1.27 22.64 34.63
C ARG A 104 1.59 23.83 33.72
N PRO A 105 0.59 24.43 33.06
CA PRO A 105 0.77 25.68 32.32
C PRO A 105 1.36 26.77 33.23
N GLY A 106 2.41 27.46 32.76
CA GLY A 106 3.13 28.51 33.50
C GLY A 106 4.29 28.02 34.37
N GLU A 107 4.48 26.71 34.54
CA GLU A 107 5.65 26.15 35.23
C GLU A 107 6.85 25.98 34.29
N ALA A 108 8.03 25.68 34.86
CA ALA A 108 9.25 25.44 34.11
C ALA A 108 9.12 24.24 33.15
N ILE A 109 9.67 24.40 31.95
CA ILE A 109 9.67 23.34 30.94
C ILE A 109 10.58 22.20 31.41
N GLN A 110 10.00 21.01 31.56
CA GLN A 110 10.71 19.80 31.98
C GLN A 110 11.19 18.95 30.80
N ARG A 111 10.43 18.93 29.70
CA ARG A 111 10.80 18.14 28.51
C ARG A 111 10.49 18.94 27.26
N VAL A 112 11.32 18.75 26.24
CA VAL A 112 11.10 19.32 24.92
C VAL A 112 11.18 18.21 23.89
N LEU A 113 10.12 17.99 23.13
CA LEU A 113 10.15 17.10 21.98
C LEU A 113 10.36 17.96 20.72
N VAL A 114 11.46 17.74 20.01
CA VAL A 114 11.86 18.50 18.84
C VAL A 114 11.64 17.66 17.58
N LEU A 115 10.78 18.14 16.69
CA LEU A 115 10.56 17.57 15.36
C LEU A 115 11.31 18.40 14.31
N GLU A 116 12.24 17.77 13.61
CA GLU A 116 12.97 18.37 12.49
C GLU A 116 12.43 17.81 11.17
N LEU A 117 11.88 18.67 10.30
CA LEU A 117 11.31 18.27 9.00
C LEU A 117 12.24 18.68 7.85
N MET A 118 13.31 17.90 7.65
CA MET A 118 14.42 18.18 6.72
C MET A 118 14.60 17.10 5.64
N GLY A 119 13.50 16.52 5.15
CA GLY A 119 13.56 15.45 4.14
C GLY A 119 14.29 14.22 4.68
N ARG A 120 15.34 13.77 3.99
CA ARG A 120 16.21 12.65 4.42
C ARG A 120 16.96 12.89 5.73
N HIS A 121 17.02 14.13 6.19
CA HIS A 121 17.64 14.52 7.47
C HIS A 121 16.61 14.77 8.58
N SER A 122 15.32 14.52 8.31
CA SER A 122 14.29 14.64 9.33
C SER A 122 14.57 13.74 10.52
N ASN A 123 14.20 14.21 11.71
CA ASN A 123 14.38 13.45 12.95
C ASN A 123 13.38 13.92 14.01
N LEU A 124 13.27 13.13 15.08
CA LEU A 124 12.49 13.47 16.25
C LEU A 124 13.35 13.22 17.49
N LEU A 125 13.48 14.22 18.36
CA LEU A 125 14.36 14.16 19.53
C LEU A 125 13.62 14.55 20.79
N LEU A 126 13.76 13.77 21.86
CA LEU A 126 13.28 14.14 23.18
C LEU A 126 14.44 14.68 24.00
N LEU A 127 14.26 15.87 24.56
CA LEU A 127 15.25 16.58 25.35
C LEU A 127 14.85 16.69 26.82
N ASP A 128 15.84 16.74 27.70
CA ASP A 128 15.68 17.08 29.12
C ASP A 128 15.64 18.61 29.36
N GLU A 129 15.56 19.00 30.64
CA GLU A 129 15.58 20.38 31.11
C GLU A 129 16.85 21.14 30.71
N GLN A 130 17.97 20.43 30.54
CA GLN A 130 19.27 20.96 30.14
C GLN A 130 19.48 20.90 28.62
N ARG A 131 18.42 20.57 27.85
CA ARG A 131 18.43 20.36 26.40
C ARG A 131 19.42 19.28 25.95
N ARG A 132 19.63 18.23 26.74
CA ARG A 132 20.35 17.02 26.33
C ARG A 132 19.39 15.98 25.76
N ILE A 133 19.86 15.21 24.79
CA ILE A 133 19.06 14.22 24.08
C ILE A 133 18.84 12.99 24.96
N ILE A 134 17.60 12.72 25.36
CA ILE A 134 17.19 11.52 26.12
C ILE A 134 16.88 10.37 25.16
N ALA A 135 16.11 10.67 24.12
CA ALA A 135 15.65 9.70 23.15
C ALA A 135 15.61 10.34 21.76
N LEU A 136 15.76 9.52 20.71
CA LEU A 136 15.79 9.99 19.34
C LEU A 136 15.21 8.96 18.37
N GLY A 137 14.54 9.43 17.33
CA GLY A 137 13.94 8.58 16.30
C GLY A 137 14.97 7.94 15.38
N ARG A 138 16.04 8.68 15.02
CA ARG A 138 17.15 8.16 14.20
C ARG A 138 18.50 8.60 14.76
N GLN A 139 19.34 7.63 15.13
CA GLN A 139 20.73 7.90 15.54
C GLN A 139 21.58 8.32 14.35
N VAL A 140 22.35 9.39 14.51
CA VAL A 140 23.26 9.91 13.48
C VAL A 140 24.68 9.78 14.01
N ARG A 141 25.43 8.82 13.45
CA ARG A 141 26.83 8.59 13.80
C ARG A 141 27.74 9.50 12.99
N GLU A 142 28.95 9.75 13.47
CA GLU A 142 29.92 10.66 12.81
C GLU A 142 30.22 10.30 11.34
N HIS A 143 30.21 9.00 11.00
CA HIS A 143 30.42 8.56 9.61
C HIS A 143 29.27 8.93 8.66
N GLN A 144 28.06 9.18 9.18
CA GLN A 144 26.88 9.57 8.41
C GLN A 144 26.75 11.09 8.30
N SER A 145 27.22 11.82 9.31
CA SER A 145 27.30 13.28 9.31
C SER A 145 28.44 13.72 10.22
N ARG A 146 29.47 14.31 9.62
CA ARG A 146 30.56 14.98 10.36
C ARG A 146 30.13 16.33 10.92
N ILE A 147 29.07 16.92 10.37
CA ILE A 147 28.61 18.27 10.69
C ILE A 147 27.84 18.27 12.03
N ARG A 148 27.04 17.22 12.28
CA ARG A 148 26.16 17.13 13.44
C ARG A 148 25.87 15.66 13.78
N PRO A 149 26.75 14.97 14.53
CA PRO A 149 26.42 13.68 15.12
C PRO A 149 25.36 13.87 16.21
N LEU A 150 24.47 12.87 16.38
CA LEU A 150 23.37 12.90 17.36
C LEU A 150 23.27 11.53 18.04
N SER A 151 23.57 11.50 19.34
CA SER A 151 23.39 10.34 20.21
C SER A 151 22.71 10.73 21.52
N THR A 152 22.18 9.73 22.23
CA THR A 152 21.65 9.91 23.59
C THR A 152 22.76 10.42 24.53
N GLY A 153 22.44 11.44 25.31
CA GLY A 153 23.34 12.12 26.25
C GLY A 153 23.97 13.39 25.70
N ASP A 154 24.02 13.57 24.38
CA ASP A 154 24.61 14.75 23.75
C ASP A 154 23.75 15.99 23.98
N ALA A 155 24.39 17.16 24.06
CA ALA A 155 23.69 18.44 24.04
C ALA A 155 23.07 18.69 22.67
N TYR A 156 21.78 19.07 22.64
CA TYR A 156 21.09 19.38 21.40
C TYR A 156 21.64 20.66 20.76
N THR A 157 22.05 20.54 19.51
CA THR A 157 22.34 21.67 18.62
C THR A 157 21.28 21.72 17.54
N PRO A 158 20.72 22.87 17.12
CA PRO A 158 19.77 22.92 16.02
C PRO A 158 20.43 22.60 14.67
N PRO A 159 19.65 22.28 13.61
CA PRO A 159 20.17 22.20 12.25
C PRO A 159 20.86 23.51 11.81
N PRO A 160 21.80 23.44 10.83
CA PRO A 160 22.39 24.64 10.24
C PRO A 160 21.30 25.57 9.69
N THR A 161 21.47 26.87 9.90
CA THR A 161 20.53 27.89 9.44
C THR A 161 20.38 27.89 7.92
N LEU A 162 19.15 28.09 7.44
CA LEU A 162 18.87 28.27 6.02
C LEU A 162 19.68 29.43 5.42
N GLN A 163 20.11 29.24 4.17
CA GLN A 163 20.73 30.29 3.36
C GLN A 163 19.66 31.25 2.82
N GLY A 164 20.08 32.47 2.48
CA GLY A 164 19.20 33.53 1.97
C GLY A 164 18.67 34.44 3.08
N LEU A 165 17.82 35.37 2.69
CA LEU A 165 17.23 36.38 3.55
C LEU A 165 15.87 35.91 4.07
N ALA A 166 15.55 36.23 5.32
CA ALA A 166 14.18 36.07 5.81
C ALA A 166 13.26 37.02 5.00
N PRO A 167 12.17 36.50 4.39
CA PRO A 167 11.15 37.35 3.78
C PRO A 167 10.64 38.42 4.74
N ASP A 168 10.57 39.67 4.26
CA ASP A 168 10.18 40.83 5.04
C ASP A 168 9.00 41.54 4.37
N ARG A 169 7.91 41.74 5.13
CA ARG A 169 6.68 42.39 4.66
C ARG A 169 6.89 43.88 4.36
N THR A 170 7.90 44.51 4.96
CA THR A 170 8.21 45.92 4.74
C THR A 170 9.06 46.16 3.49
N GLU A 171 9.51 45.09 2.83
CA GLU A 171 10.28 45.19 1.59
C GLU A 171 9.39 45.67 0.43
N GLY A 172 9.76 46.80 -0.18
CA GLY A 172 9.05 47.33 -1.35
C GLY A 172 9.35 46.59 -2.65
N PHE A 173 8.42 46.70 -3.61
CA PHE A 173 8.46 46.05 -4.92
C PHE A 173 9.80 46.18 -5.66
N GLU A 174 10.33 47.39 -5.80
CA GLU A 174 11.57 47.62 -6.56
C GLU A 174 12.77 46.88 -5.95
N ARG A 175 12.89 46.89 -4.62
CA ARG A 175 13.98 46.23 -3.90
C ARG A 175 13.86 44.71 -4.01
N TRP A 176 12.64 44.19 -3.85
CA TRP A 176 12.33 42.77 -4.01
C TRP A 176 12.67 42.27 -5.42
N GLN A 177 12.26 43.02 -6.45
CA GLN A 177 12.56 42.71 -7.85
C GLN A 177 14.08 42.71 -8.11
N GLN A 178 14.79 43.76 -7.67
CA GLN A 178 16.24 43.86 -7.83
C GLN A 178 16.99 42.66 -7.24
N ARG A 179 16.56 42.17 -6.07
CA ARG A 179 17.17 41.00 -5.42
C ARG A 179 16.99 39.71 -6.22
N LEU A 180 15.81 39.50 -6.79
CA LEU A 180 15.54 38.33 -7.63
C LEU A 180 16.25 38.40 -8.98
N SER A 181 16.48 39.61 -9.50
CA SER A 181 17.09 39.86 -10.81
C SER A 181 18.62 39.98 -10.80
N LEU A 182 19.31 39.65 -9.71
CA LEU A 182 20.78 39.77 -9.61
C LEU A 182 21.54 38.93 -10.64
N VAL A 183 20.99 37.78 -11.03
CA VAL A 183 21.59 36.85 -12.00
C VAL A 183 20.50 36.35 -12.94
N PRO A 184 20.73 36.20 -14.26
CA PRO A 184 19.73 35.71 -15.22
C PRO A 184 19.53 34.20 -15.09
N ILE A 185 18.94 33.77 -13.98
CA ILE A 185 18.57 32.38 -13.69
C ILE A 185 17.05 32.22 -13.74
N PRO A 186 16.53 30.97 -13.88
CA PRO A 186 15.10 30.72 -13.78
C PRO A 186 14.52 31.20 -12.44
N LEU A 187 13.32 31.77 -12.48
CA LEU A 187 12.63 32.37 -11.32
C LEU A 187 12.56 31.42 -10.11
N ARG A 188 12.34 30.11 -10.35
CA ARG A 188 12.41 29.06 -9.32
C ARG A 188 13.70 29.13 -8.49
N LYS A 189 14.86 29.22 -9.16
CA LYS A 189 16.16 29.24 -8.49
C LYS A 189 16.39 30.57 -7.80
N ALA A 190 15.99 31.68 -8.44
CA ALA A 190 16.08 33.02 -7.86
C ALA A 190 15.37 33.09 -6.50
N PHE A 191 14.13 32.60 -6.40
CA PHE A 191 13.40 32.53 -5.14
C PHE A 191 14.11 31.71 -4.07
N GLN A 192 14.52 30.49 -4.42
CA GLN A 192 15.12 29.53 -3.47
C GLN A 192 16.51 29.95 -2.96
N GLN A 193 17.26 30.71 -3.74
CA GLN A 193 18.59 31.20 -3.36
C GLN A 193 18.53 32.52 -2.61
N THR A 194 17.54 33.37 -2.91
CA THR A 194 17.42 34.71 -2.32
C THR A 194 16.74 34.68 -0.97
N TYR A 195 15.67 33.89 -0.82
CA TYR A 195 14.80 33.93 0.35
C TYR A 195 14.72 32.58 1.08
N GLN A 196 14.70 32.64 2.41
CA GLN A 196 14.51 31.50 3.29
C GLN A 196 13.07 30.97 3.20
N GLY A 197 12.89 29.68 3.47
CA GLY A 197 11.57 29.06 3.61
C GLY A 197 10.80 28.84 2.29
N ILE A 198 11.36 29.20 1.14
CA ILE A 198 10.70 29.01 -0.15
C ILE A 198 10.89 27.57 -0.65
N SER A 199 9.79 26.80 -0.63
CA SER A 199 9.77 25.44 -1.14
C SER A 199 9.58 25.41 -2.67
N PRO A 200 9.92 24.30 -3.36
CA PRO A 200 9.59 24.14 -4.78
C PRO A 200 8.09 24.27 -5.07
N ALA A 201 7.24 23.81 -4.14
CA ALA A 201 5.79 23.90 -4.28
C ALA A 201 5.31 25.35 -4.12
N LEU A 202 5.79 26.07 -3.11
CA LEU A 202 5.47 27.48 -2.91
C LEU A 202 5.97 28.32 -4.08
N ALA A 203 7.19 28.09 -4.57
CA ALA A 203 7.70 28.78 -5.75
C ALA A 203 6.77 28.58 -6.96
N ALA A 204 6.27 27.35 -7.17
CA ALA A 204 5.32 27.06 -8.23
C ALA A 204 3.97 27.77 -8.02
N GLN A 205 3.47 27.84 -6.79
CA GLN A 205 2.24 28.57 -6.46
C GLN A 205 2.38 30.08 -6.67
N LEU A 206 3.54 30.65 -6.31
CA LEU A 206 3.84 32.07 -6.47
C LEU A 206 4.06 32.42 -7.94
N ALA A 207 4.79 31.59 -8.69
CA ALA A 207 5.18 31.91 -10.05
C ALA A 207 4.16 31.47 -11.12
N GLY A 208 3.42 30.40 -10.89
CA GLY A 208 2.57 29.79 -11.92
C GLY A 208 3.41 29.33 -13.12
N ASP A 209 2.94 29.65 -14.32
CA ASP A 209 3.58 29.26 -15.59
C ASP A 209 4.98 29.88 -15.77
N ASP A 210 5.24 31.01 -15.11
CA ASP A 210 6.51 31.75 -15.20
C ASP A 210 7.65 31.13 -14.38
N LEU A 211 7.41 30.04 -13.66
CA LEU A 211 8.35 29.43 -12.72
C LEU A 211 9.73 29.10 -13.31
N ASN A 212 9.75 28.68 -14.58
CA ASN A 212 10.97 28.27 -15.27
C ASN A 212 11.53 29.36 -16.20
N SER A 213 10.83 30.48 -16.34
CA SER A 213 11.27 31.61 -17.14
C SER A 213 12.48 32.29 -16.47
N PRO A 214 13.50 32.69 -17.24
CA PRO A 214 14.56 33.56 -16.76
C PRO A 214 13.99 34.87 -16.17
N VAL A 215 14.57 35.36 -15.08
CA VAL A 215 14.10 36.59 -14.41
C VAL A 215 14.17 37.84 -15.30
N ASP A 216 15.06 37.86 -16.29
CA ASP A 216 15.24 38.95 -17.25
C ASP A 216 14.23 38.91 -18.42
N SER A 217 13.52 37.81 -18.63
CA SER A 217 12.49 37.70 -19.66
C SER A 217 11.09 38.12 -19.20
N LEU A 218 10.92 38.42 -17.90
CA LEU A 218 9.62 38.76 -17.32
C LEU A 218 9.26 40.22 -17.58
N ASP A 219 8.04 40.45 -18.05
CA ASP A 219 7.51 41.78 -18.29
C ASP A 219 7.03 42.49 -17.00
N ALA A 220 6.73 43.78 -17.12
CA ALA A 220 6.33 44.60 -15.97
C ALA A 220 4.99 44.17 -15.34
N ARG A 221 4.10 43.49 -16.09
CA ARG A 221 2.83 42.99 -15.57
C ARG A 221 3.06 41.71 -14.79
N GLN A 222 3.81 40.76 -15.34
CA GLN A 222 4.21 39.52 -14.68
C GLN A 222 4.89 39.81 -13.34
N TRP A 223 5.82 40.77 -13.29
CA TRP A 223 6.46 41.17 -12.04
C TRP A 223 5.47 41.71 -10.99
N LYS A 224 4.50 42.53 -11.39
CA LYS A 224 3.47 43.04 -10.47
C LYS A 224 2.58 41.92 -9.94
N ASP A 225 2.08 41.05 -10.82
CA ASP A 225 1.23 39.92 -10.45
C ASP A 225 1.97 38.93 -9.53
N LEU A 226 3.28 38.75 -9.72
CA LEU A 226 4.14 37.97 -8.82
C LEU A 226 4.27 38.63 -7.44
N TYR A 227 4.51 39.94 -7.40
CA TYR A 227 4.68 40.66 -6.14
C TYR A 227 3.38 40.77 -5.34
N GLU A 228 2.24 40.90 -6.00
CA GLU A 228 0.92 40.84 -5.35
C GLU A 228 0.71 39.50 -4.66
N ARG A 229 1.00 38.39 -5.35
CA ARG A 229 0.95 37.03 -4.78
C ARG A 229 1.94 36.85 -3.62
N TRP A 230 3.16 37.33 -3.77
CA TRP A 230 4.19 37.33 -2.73
C TRP A 230 3.73 38.09 -1.48
N SER A 231 3.19 39.29 -1.66
CA SER A 231 2.71 40.16 -0.58
C SER A 231 1.52 39.53 0.14
N LEU A 232 0.57 38.95 -0.60
CA LEU A 232 -0.57 38.22 -0.03
C LEU A 232 -0.11 37.02 0.82
N TRP A 233 0.83 36.23 0.30
CA TRP A 233 1.38 35.10 1.04
C TRP A 233 2.07 35.54 2.34
N LEU A 234 2.85 36.62 2.30
CA LEU A 234 3.50 37.16 3.50
C LEU A 234 2.50 37.72 4.51
N ASP A 235 1.48 38.42 4.04
CA ASP A 235 0.41 38.95 4.89
C ASP A 235 -0.33 37.84 5.65
N GLN A 236 -0.63 36.73 4.97
CA GLN A 236 -1.27 35.56 5.59
C GLN A 236 -0.33 34.81 6.55
N LEU A 237 0.96 34.74 6.24
CA LEU A 237 1.96 34.17 7.15
C LEU A 237 2.13 34.99 8.44
N ASP A 238 1.99 36.31 8.36
CA ASP A 238 2.14 37.23 9.49
C ASP A 238 0.87 37.26 10.34
N SER A 239 -0.30 37.37 9.70
CA SER A 239 -1.61 37.37 10.36
C SER A 239 -2.09 35.99 10.83
N GLU A 240 -1.35 34.93 10.50
CA GLU A 240 -1.71 33.52 10.72
C GLU A 240 -3.11 33.17 10.18
N GLN A 241 -3.46 33.65 8.99
CA GLN A 241 -4.73 33.33 8.32
C GLN A 241 -4.51 32.34 7.17
N PHE A 242 -4.82 31.06 7.43
CA PHE A 242 -4.59 29.98 6.47
C PHE A 242 -5.89 29.39 5.95
N THR A 243 -5.89 28.95 4.69
CA THR A 243 -7.02 28.28 4.06
C THR A 243 -6.52 27.16 3.17
N LEU A 244 -6.98 25.93 3.41
CA LEU A 244 -6.65 24.79 2.57
C LEU A 244 -7.43 24.84 1.27
N VAL A 245 -6.73 24.86 0.15
CA VAL A 245 -7.30 24.71 -1.19
C VAL A 245 -6.62 23.51 -1.84
N VAL A 246 -7.41 22.50 -2.19
CA VAL A 246 -6.95 21.29 -2.88
C VAL A 246 -7.27 21.44 -4.37
N GLU A 247 -6.25 21.30 -5.20
CA GLU A 247 -6.38 21.32 -6.66
C GLU A 247 -6.81 19.93 -7.18
N ASN A 248 -7.41 19.90 -8.38
CA ASN A 248 -7.93 18.67 -8.99
C ASN A 248 -6.86 17.59 -9.23
N ASP A 249 -5.59 17.98 -9.30
CA ASP A 249 -4.46 17.06 -9.50
C ASP A 249 -3.83 16.55 -8.19
N GLY A 250 -4.46 16.83 -7.04
CA GLY A 250 -4.00 16.43 -5.72
C GLY A 250 -2.92 17.32 -5.12
N ARG A 251 -2.49 18.39 -5.81
CA ARG A 251 -1.70 19.45 -5.17
C ARG A 251 -2.59 20.25 -4.22
N TYR A 252 -1.96 20.93 -3.28
CA TYR A 252 -2.68 21.81 -2.36
C TYR A 252 -1.87 23.08 -2.11
N ARG A 253 -2.59 24.12 -1.67
CA ARG A 253 -2.04 25.33 -1.07
C ARG A 253 -2.80 25.61 0.23
N VAL A 254 -2.14 26.33 1.14
CA VAL A 254 -2.72 26.69 2.45
C VAL A 254 -2.94 28.20 2.60
N TRP A 255 -2.88 28.94 1.50
CA TRP A 255 -2.93 30.39 1.43
C TRP A 255 -3.73 30.84 0.18
N GLY A 256 -4.25 32.06 0.19
CA GLY A 256 -5.14 32.64 -0.82
C GLY A 256 -6.54 32.95 -0.28
N SER A 257 -7.44 33.40 -1.16
CA SER A 257 -8.82 33.70 -0.80
C SER A 257 -9.67 32.43 -0.66
N PRO A 258 -10.56 32.34 0.34
CA PRO A 258 -11.48 31.22 0.46
C PRO A 258 -12.44 31.18 -0.73
N SER A 259 -12.68 29.99 -1.28
CA SER A 259 -13.85 29.75 -2.12
C SER A 259 -15.11 29.97 -1.27
N ALA A 260 -16.14 30.61 -1.84
CA ALA A 260 -17.31 31.18 -1.14
C ALA A 260 -18.25 30.17 -0.44
N GLU A 261 -17.82 28.94 -0.18
CA GLU A 261 -18.61 27.90 0.47
C GLU A 261 -17.76 27.23 1.57
N VAL A 262 -17.82 27.76 2.79
CA VAL A 262 -17.27 27.06 3.96
C VAL A 262 -18.42 26.42 4.71
N ASP A 263 -18.76 25.20 4.28
CA ASP A 263 -19.50 24.20 5.04
C ASP A 263 -18.74 23.91 6.37
N PRO A 264 -19.35 23.38 7.46
CA PRO A 264 -18.68 23.17 8.72
C PRO A 264 -17.73 21.97 8.60
N GLN A 265 -16.53 22.24 8.10
CA GLN A 265 -15.54 21.24 7.71
C GLN A 265 -14.59 20.88 8.86
N PRO A 266 -14.04 19.65 8.89
CA PRO A 266 -12.94 19.27 9.79
C PRO A 266 -11.76 20.25 9.67
N SER A 267 -10.94 20.31 10.71
CA SER A 267 -9.87 21.30 10.75
C SER A 267 -8.80 21.08 9.68
N LEU A 268 -8.07 22.15 9.35
CA LEU A 268 -7.04 22.15 8.32
C LEU A 268 -5.99 21.04 8.55
N ALA A 269 -5.54 20.85 9.80
CA ALA A 269 -4.55 19.84 10.14
C ALA A 269 -5.07 18.40 9.93
N LEU A 270 -6.37 18.16 10.18
CA LEU A 270 -7.00 16.84 10.00
C LEU A 270 -7.28 16.54 8.52
N GLN A 271 -7.71 17.56 7.77
CA GLN A 271 -7.86 17.45 6.31
C GLN A 271 -6.51 17.13 5.64
N LEU A 272 -5.45 17.86 5.99
CA LEU A 272 -4.10 17.58 5.50
C LEU A 272 -3.59 16.19 5.92
N GLY A 273 -3.89 15.75 7.15
CA GLY A 273 -3.59 14.39 7.61
C GLY A 273 -4.24 13.33 6.75
N THR A 274 -5.53 13.50 6.45
CA THR A 274 -6.31 12.59 5.59
C THR A 274 -5.76 12.55 4.16
N LEU A 275 -5.46 13.71 3.56
CA LEU A 275 -4.86 13.80 2.22
C LEU A 275 -3.49 13.11 2.16
N HIS A 276 -2.65 13.33 3.16
CA HIS A 276 -1.34 12.69 3.22
C HIS A 276 -1.45 11.17 3.37
N GLN A 277 -2.36 10.70 4.22
CA GLN A 277 -2.63 9.27 4.40
C GLN A 277 -3.06 8.63 3.07
N GLN A 278 -4.05 9.20 2.38
CA GLN A 278 -4.53 8.72 1.08
C GLN A 278 -3.41 8.65 0.03
N CYS A 279 -2.59 9.70 -0.07
CA CYS A 279 -1.48 9.74 -1.02
C CYS A 279 -0.42 8.65 -0.72
N LEU A 280 -0.11 8.42 0.56
CA LEU A 280 0.84 7.39 0.98
C LEU A 280 0.31 5.98 0.72
N GLU A 281 -0.97 5.74 1.02
CA GLU A 281 -1.63 4.45 0.75
C GLU A 281 -1.67 4.14 -0.75
N GLN A 282 -2.02 5.11 -1.60
CA GLN A 282 -2.00 4.94 -3.05
C GLN A 282 -0.60 4.62 -3.59
N ARG A 283 0.43 5.33 -3.11
CA ARG A 283 1.83 5.05 -3.47
C ARG A 283 2.27 3.66 -3.02
N ALA A 284 1.91 3.27 -1.80
CA ALA A 284 2.22 1.94 -1.26
C ALA A 284 1.51 0.84 -2.07
N LEU A 285 0.25 1.06 -2.44
CA LEU A 285 -0.54 0.15 -3.27
C LEU A 285 0.12 -0.03 -4.65
N ALA A 286 0.48 1.06 -5.32
CA ALA A 286 1.14 1.03 -6.62
C ALA A 286 2.48 0.29 -6.54
N ARG A 287 3.29 0.58 -5.52
CA ARG A 287 4.58 -0.07 -5.28
C ARG A 287 4.43 -1.59 -5.05
N ILE A 288 3.60 -2.00 -4.09
CA ILE A 288 3.44 -3.43 -3.77
C ILE A 288 2.85 -4.19 -4.97
N SER A 289 1.89 -3.59 -5.68
CA SER A 289 1.35 -4.20 -6.89
C SER A 289 2.42 -4.40 -7.96
N HIS A 290 3.29 -3.42 -8.17
CA HIS A 290 4.38 -3.50 -9.12
C HIS A 290 5.42 -4.57 -8.73
N GLU A 291 5.82 -4.60 -7.44
CA GLU A 291 6.71 -5.62 -6.89
C GLU A 291 6.12 -7.03 -7.08
N LEU A 292 4.82 -7.22 -6.78
CA LEU A 292 4.13 -8.49 -6.97
C LEU A 292 4.08 -8.91 -8.44
N ARG A 293 3.75 -8.01 -9.36
CA ARG A 293 3.75 -8.29 -10.80
C ARG A 293 5.11 -8.76 -11.30
N GLN A 294 6.18 -8.06 -10.92
CA GLN A 294 7.53 -8.47 -11.29
C GLN A 294 7.89 -9.86 -10.72
N CYS A 295 7.51 -10.14 -9.47
CA CYS A 295 7.74 -11.45 -8.86
C CYS A 295 6.95 -12.56 -9.56
N LEU A 296 5.67 -12.34 -9.82
CA LEU A 296 4.79 -13.27 -10.54
C LEU A 296 5.30 -13.54 -11.95
N GLU A 297 5.73 -12.51 -12.69
CA GLU A 297 6.29 -12.68 -14.04
C GLU A 297 7.57 -13.53 -14.04
N ARG A 298 8.47 -13.31 -13.07
CA ARG A 298 9.68 -14.13 -12.90
C ARG A 298 9.32 -15.58 -12.57
N TRP A 299 8.35 -15.81 -11.69
CA TRP A 299 7.89 -17.15 -11.36
C TRP A 299 7.20 -17.83 -12.54
N ARG A 300 6.34 -17.13 -13.27
CA ARG A 300 5.67 -17.61 -14.47
C ARG A 300 6.69 -18.07 -15.51
N SER A 301 7.69 -17.23 -15.79
CA SER A 301 8.73 -17.54 -16.77
C SER A 301 9.52 -18.80 -16.38
N LYS A 302 9.86 -18.93 -15.09
CA LYS A 302 10.55 -20.11 -14.56
C LYS A 302 9.69 -21.37 -14.64
N GLU A 303 8.42 -21.25 -14.28
CA GLU A 303 7.47 -22.36 -14.28
C GLU A 303 7.14 -22.83 -15.70
N GLN A 304 6.96 -21.89 -16.64
CA GLN A 304 6.74 -22.17 -18.05
C GLN A 304 7.93 -22.91 -18.67
N ALA A 305 9.15 -22.45 -18.41
CA ALA A 305 10.35 -23.13 -18.88
C ALA A 305 10.46 -24.57 -18.34
N ALA A 306 10.07 -24.81 -17.09
CA ALA A 306 10.05 -26.15 -16.50
C ALA A 306 8.96 -27.03 -17.13
N HIS A 307 7.77 -26.47 -17.35
CA HIS A 307 6.67 -27.13 -18.05
C HIS A 307 7.09 -27.55 -19.47
N ASP A 308 7.68 -26.64 -20.24
CA ASP A 308 8.09 -26.89 -21.62
C ASP A 308 9.22 -27.93 -21.71
N ASP A 309 10.16 -27.94 -20.76
CA ASP A 309 11.17 -29.01 -20.64
C ASP A 309 10.51 -30.37 -20.35
N GLN A 310 9.51 -30.45 -19.44
CA GLN A 310 8.80 -31.71 -19.21
C GLN A 310 8.02 -32.17 -20.45
N ARG A 311 7.43 -31.23 -21.20
CA ARG A 311 6.66 -31.51 -22.43
C ARG A 311 7.59 -32.08 -23.51
N HIS A 312 8.70 -31.40 -23.76
CA HIS A 312 9.72 -31.89 -24.69
C HIS A 312 10.25 -33.29 -24.30
N ARG A 313 10.45 -33.55 -22.99
CA ARG A 313 10.84 -34.88 -22.51
C ARG A 313 9.75 -35.93 -22.73
N LEU A 314 8.48 -35.56 -22.60
CA LEU A 314 7.34 -36.46 -22.84
C LEU A 314 7.24 -36.80 -24.33
N ASP A 315 7.35 -35.80 -25.21
CA ASP A 315 7.33 -35.97 -26.67
C ASP A 315 8.48 -36.89 -27.13
N ALA A 316 9.67 -36.75 -26.53
CA ALA A 316 10.80 -37.65 -26.77
C ALA A 316 10.55 -39.12 -26.38
N THR A 317 9.45 -39.45 -25.70
CA THR A 317 9.05 -40.83 -25.40
C THR A 317 8.16 -41.49 -26.44
N GLU A 318 7.61 -40.74 -27.41
CA GLU A 318 6.63 -41.28 -28.38
C GLU A 318 7.17 -42.46 -29.19
N GLY A 319 8.45 -42.43 -29.54
CA GLY A 319 9.12 -43.50 -30.30
C GLY A 319 9.28 -44.85 -29.58
N HIS A 320 8.85 -44.99 -28.32
CA HIS A 320 9.01 -46.24 -27.56
C HIS A 320 8.31 -47.44 -28.22
N ALA A 321 7.13 -47.24 -28.83
CA ALA A 321 6.40 -48.31 -29.52
C ALA A 321 7.10 -48.74 -30.83
N ALA A 322 7.76 -47.80 -31.52
CA ALA A 322 8.58 -48.12 -32.69
C ALA A 322 9.83 -48.92 -32.31
N LEU A 323 10.51 -48.55 -31.22
CA LEU A 323 11.64 -49.31 -30.68
C LEU A 323 11.24 -50.73 -30.26
N GLN A 324 10.04 -50.88 -29.69
CA GLN A 324 9.51 -52.20 -29.34
C GLN A 324 9.25 -53.04 -30.60
N ARG A 325 8.58 -52.49 -31.62
CA ARG A 325 8.35 -53.18 -32.90
C ARG A 325 9.65 -53.58 -33.60
N GLN A 326 10.68 -52.74 -33.53
CA GLN A 326 12.00 -53.04 -34.08
C GLN A 326 12.68 -54.20 -33.34
N ALA A 327 12.57 -54.24 -32.01
CA ALA A 327 13.05 -55.37 -31.21
C ALA A 327 12.28 -56.67 -31.52
N ASP A 328 10.95 -56.59 -31.62
CA ASP A 328 10.09 -57.72 -32.00
C ASP A 328 10.50 -58.28 -33.38
N ALA A 329 10.74 -57.40 -34.36
CA ALA A 329 11.16 -57.79 -35.71
C ALA A 329 12.50 -58.53 -35.74
N LEU A 330 13.48 -58.11 -34.94
CA LEU A 330 14.78 -58.78 -34.84
C LEU A 330 14.66 -60.19 -34.24
N LEU A 331 13.78 -60.39 -33.26
CA LEU A 331 13.55 -61.69 -32.63
C LEU A 331 12.70 -62.65 -33.46
N CYS A 332 11.91 -62.13 -34.40
CA CYS A 332 11.11 -62.93 -35.34
C CYS A 332 11.89 -63.44 -36.56
N LEU A 333 13.19 -63.13 -36.69
CA LEU A 333 14.05 -63.71 -37.72
C LEU A 333 14.19 -65.23 -37.51
N GLY A 334 14.24 -66.03 -38.59
CA GLY A 334 14.23 -67.49 -38.49
C GLY A 334 15.45 -68.12 -37.79
N ASN A 335 16.59 -67.42 -37.75
CA ASN A 335 17.78 -67.80 -36.99
C ASN A 335 18.60 -66.54 -36.62
N PRO A 336 18.21 -65.78 -35.58
CA PRO A 336 18.85 -64.51 -35.24
C PRO A 336 20.24 -64.75 -34.63
N SER A 337 21.22 -63.96 -35.06
CA SER A 337 22.58 -63.97 -34.49
C SER A 337 22.60 -63.44 -33.05
N ARG A 338 23.65 -63.77 -32.30
CA ARG A 338 23.84 -63.26 -30.92
C ARG A 338 23.83 -61.73 -30.86
N ASP A 339 24.44 -61.07 -31.83
CA ASP A 339 24.47 -59.60 -31.90
C ASP A 339 23.08 -58.99 -32.11
N GLN A 340 22.24 -59.63 -32.94
CA GLN A 340 20.84 -59.21 -33.16
C GLN A 340 19.98 -59.41 -31.91
N ILE A 341 20.25 -60.46 -31.13
CA ILE A 341 19.58 -60.70 -29.83
C ILE A 341 19.98 -59.60 -28.83
N ASP A 342 21.27 -59.26 -28.75
CA ASP A 342 21.77 -58.21 -27.85
C ASP A 342 21.22 -56.82 -28.25
N GLU A 343 21.12 -56.53 -29.56
CA GLU A 343 20.48 -55.33 -30.09
C GLU A 343 18.99 -55.26 -29.70
N ALA A 344 18.23 -56.35 -29.91
CA ALA A 344 16.82 -56.42 -29.53
C ALA A 344 16.63 -56.21 -28.02
N GLN A 345 17.47 -56.79 -27.17
CA GLN A 345 17.43 -56.56 -25.72
C GLN A 345 17.70 -55.10 -25.36
N SER A 346 18.67 -54.45 -26.00
CA SER A 346 18.96 -53.02 -25.81
C SER A 346 17.76 -52.15 -26.17
N LEU A 347 17.13 -52.43 -27.32
CA LEU A 347 15.92 -51.75 -27.78
C LEU A 347 14.75 -51.93 -26.80
N TYR A 348 14.50 -53.14 -26.27
CA TYR A 348 13.49 -53.36 -25.23
C TYR A 348 13.79 -52.61 -23.93
N ARG A 349 15.04 -52.60 -23.46
CA ARG A 349 15.43 -51.85 -22.25
C ARG A 349 15.14 -50.36 -22.44
N ARG A 350 15.45 -49.81 -23.61
CA ARG A 350 15.17 -48.40 -23.96
C ARG A 350 13.67 -48.14 -24.05
N ALA A 351 12.91 -48.96 -24.77
CA ALA A 351 11.45 -48.84 -24.90
C ALA A 351 10.76 -48.92 -23.53
N LYS A 352 11.15 -49.87 -22.68
CA LYS A 352 10.63 -50.01 -21.31
C LYS A 352 10.96 -48.81 -20.44
N LYS A 353 12.17 -48.24 -20.56
CA LYS A 353 12.59 -47.02 -19.84
C LYS A 353 11.75 -45.80 -20.24
N LEU A 354 11.46 -45.63 -21.53
CA LEU A 354 10.63 -44.54 -22.03
C LEU A 354 9.17 -44.72 -21.60
N ARG A 355 8.62 -45.95 -21.70
CA ARG A 355 7.25 -46.25 -21.27
C ARG A 355 7.04 -45.98 -19.78
N ARG A 356 7.98 -46.38 -18.92
CA ARG A 356 7.86 -46.15 -17.45
C ARG A 356 7.99 -44.66 -17.07
N SER A 357 8.67 -43.84 -17.89
CA SER A 357 8.85 -42.41 -17.57
C SER A 357 7.63 -41.57 -17.92
N ARG A 358 6.80 -41.99 -18.89
CA ARG A 358 5.59 -41.26 -19.31
C ARG A 358 4.67 -40.85 -18.15
N PRO A 359 4.17 -41.75 -17.29
CA PRO A 359 3.25 -41.35 -16.22
C PRO A 359 3.88 -40.37 -15.22
N ILE A 360 5.20 -40.45 -15.00
CA ILE A 360 5.92 -39.54 -14.11
C ILE A 360 6.04 -38.14 -14.76
N LEU A 361 6.29 -38.08 -16.07
CA LEU A 361 6.36 -36.83 -16.82
C LEU A 361 4.99 -36.17 -16.94
N GLU A 362 3.93 -36.95 -17.21
CA GLU A 362 2.54 -36.49 -17.21
C GLU A 362 2.15 -35.89 -15.85
N GLN A 363 2.45 -36.57 -14.75
CA GLN A 363 2.21 -36.04 -13.40
C GLN A 363 2.97 -34.73 -13.12
N ARG A 364 4.20 -34.60 -13.62
CA ARG A 364 5.00 -33.37 -13.47
C ARG A 364 4.47 -32.23 -14.33
N LEU A 365 4.02 -32.53 -15.55
CA LEU A 365 3.36 -31.55 -16.42
C LEU A 365 2.12 -31.00 -15.75
N GLU A 366 1.25 -31.87 -15.23
CA GLU A 366 0.07 -31.47 -14.49
C GLU A 366 0.42 -30.59 -13.27
N HIS A 367 1.48 -30.94 -12.54
CA HIS A 367 1.97 -30.13 -11.42
C HIS A 367 2.41 -28.71 -11.84
N HIS A 368 3.18 -28.60 -12.93
CA HIS A 368 3.61 -27.30 -13.45
C HIS A 368 2.44 -26.49 -14.01
N GLN A 369 1.48 -27.15 -14.66
CA GLN A 369 0.27 -26.53 -15.17
C GLN A 369 -0.59 -25.96 -14.05
N GLN A 370 -0.82 -26.71 -12.97
CA GLN A 370 -1.52 -26.21 -11.78
C GLN A 370 -0.80 -24.99 -11.15
N ARG A 371 0.54 -24.97 -11.15
CA ARG A 371 1.31 -23.83 -10.64
C ARG A 371 1.18 -22.59 -11.54
N LEU A 372 1.15 -22.78 -12.85
CA LEU A 372 0.90 -21.70 -13.82
C LEU A 372 -0.51 -21.12 -13.64
N GLU A 373 -1.52 -21.96 -13.40
CA GLU A 373 -2.89 -21.51 -13.10
C GLU A 373 -2.96 -20.68 -11.81
N LEU A 374 -2.30 -21.12 -10.74
CA LEU A 374 -2.20 -20.36 -9.48
C LEU A 374 -1.56 -18.98 -9.70
N ILE A 375 -0.46 -18.93 -10.46
CA ILE A 375 0.23 -17.66 -10.78
C ILE A 375 -0.71 -16.76 -11.59
N THR A 376 -1.39 -17.31 -12.59
CA THR A 376 -2.32 -16.56 -13.45
C THR A 376 -3.48 -15.97 -12.65
N ALA A 377 -4.08 -16.74 -11.74
CA ALA A 377 -5.12 -16.24 -10.84
C ALA A 377 -4.60 -15.11 -9.92
N SER A 378 -3.36 -15.23 -9.41
CA SER A 378 -2.75 -14.17 -8.62
C SER A 378 -2.44 -12.91 -9.43
N GLU A 379 -2.06 -13.04 -10.71
CA GLU A 379 -1.91 -11.89 -11.62
C GLU A 379 -3.25 -11.16 -11.80
N THR A 380 -4.34 -11.88 -12.09
CA THR A 380 -5.70 -11.32 -12.18
C THR A 380 -6.08 -10.60 -10.90
N PHE A 381 -5.81 -11.20 -9.73
CA PHE A 381 -6.12 -10.57 -8.45
C PHE A 381 -5.40 -9.23 -8.24
N VAL A 382 -4.11 -9.15 -8.60
CA VAL A 382 -3.36 -7.88 -8.49
C VAL A 382 -3.94 -6.82 -9.42
N GLU A 383 -4.38 -7.20 -10.62
CA GLU A 383 -5.09 -6.30 -11.54
C GLU A 383 -6.43 -5.81 -10.99
N ASP A 384 -7.23 -6.71 -10.41
CA ASP A 384 -8.50 -6.36 -9.75
C ASP A 384 -8.28 -5.37 -8.61
N GLN A 385 -7.27 -5.61 -7.77
CA GLN A 385 -6.92 -4.71 -6.67
C GLN A 385 -6.44 -3.34 -7.14
N GLN A 386 -5.93 -3.20 -8.36
CA GLN A 386 -5.55 -1.90 -8.90
C GLN A 386 -6.75 -1.12 -9.46
N SER A 387 -7.73 -1.81 -10.05
CA SER A 387 -8.91 -1.17 -10.64
C SER A 387 -10.07 -0.97 -9.66
N ALA A 388 -10.08 -1.64 -8.50
CA ALA A 388 -11.18 -1.58 -7.53
C ALA A 388 -11.36 -0.19 -6.90
N THR A 389 -12.17 0.66 -7.53
CA THR A 389 -12.52 2.01 -7.03
C THR A 389 -13.55 1.98 -5.90
N TRP A 390 -14.35 0.91 -5.81
CA TRP A 390 -15.37 0.70 -4.78
C TRP A 390 -14.82 0.35 -3.40
N GLN A 391 -13.53 0.00 -3.30
CA GLN A 391 -12.89 -0.39 -2.05
C GLN A 391 -11.84 0.64 -1.62
N ASP A 392 -11.79 0.91 -0.32
CA ASP A 392 -10.77 1.77 0.28
C ASP A 392 -9.35 1.27 0.02
N CYS A 393 -8.42 2.21 -0.17
CA CYS A 393 -7.02 1.92 -0.48
C CYS A 393 -6.36 1.09 0.62
N GLU A 394 -6.66 1.34 1.89
CA GLU A 394 -6.14 0.56 3.03
C GLU A 394 -6.49 -0.92 2.91
N ALA A 395 -7.76 -1.23 2.63
CA ALA A 395 -8.22 -2.62 2.52
C ALA A 395 -7.60 -3.33 1.30
N ARG A 396 -7.47 -2.64 0.17
CA ARG A 396 -6.79 -3.14 -1.03
C ARG A 396 -5.31 -3.41 -0.76
N LEU A 397 -4.65 -2.50 -0.05
CA LEU A 397 -3.25 -2.64 0.37
C LEU A 397 -3.04 -3.83 1.29
N SER A 398 -3.94 -4.05 2.25
CA SER A 398 -3.92 -5.23 3.12
C SER A 398 -4.04 -6.52 2.29
N ALA A 399 -5.00 -6.58 1.37
CA ALA A 399 -5.24 -7.76 0.55
C ALA A 399 -4.04 -8.13 -0.34
N LEU A 400 -3.32 -7.13 -0.87
CA LEU A 400 -2.06 -7.36 -1.61
C LEU A 400 -0.92 -7.85 -0.71
N LYS A 401 -0.81 -7.37 0.53
CA LYS A 401 0.16 -7.89 1.51
C LYS A 401 -0.14 -9.35 1.86
N ASP A 402 -1.42 -9.69 2.03
CA ASP A 402 -1.85 -11.07 2.28
C ASP A 402 -1.51 -11.98 1.11
N LEU A 403 -1.74 -11.52 -0.14
CA LEU A 403 -1.34 -12.28 -1.33
C LEU A 403 0.18 -12.50 -1.37
N ARG A 404 0.99 -11.46 -1.11
CA ARG A 404 2.46 -11.59 -1.10
C ARG A 404 2.89 -12.69 -0.13
N ASP A 405 2.34 -12.63 1.07
CA ASP A 405 2.63 -13.54 2.16
C ASP A 405 2.16 -14.98 1.88
N GLU A 406 1.07 -15.13 1.12
CA GLU A 406 0.58 -16.41 0.62
C GLU A 406 1.49 -16.99 -0.47
N LEU A 407 1.89 -16.16 -1.45
CA LEU A 407 2.76 -16.58 -2.55
C LEU A 407 4.15 -16.99 -2.03
N GLU A 408 4.67 -16.32 -1.01
CA GLU A 408 5.88 -16.74 -0.32
C GLU A 408 5.76 -18.16 0.25
N GLU A 409 4.61 -18.55 0.79
CA GLU A 409 4.40 -19.93 1.29
C GLU A 409 4.23 -20.94 0.14
N LEU A 410 3.46 -20.57 -0.89
CA LEU A 410 3.06 -21.48 -1.95
C LEU A 410 4.16 -21.74 -2.98
N LEU A 411 4.99 -20.73 -3.29
CA LEU A 411 5.95 -20.79 -4.39
C LEU A 411 7.41 -20.95 -3.95
N GLN A 412 7.76 -20.72 -2.66
CA GLN A 412 9.12 -20.98 -2.17
C GLN A 412 9.40 -22.48 -1.86
N PRO A 413 10.69 -22.91 -1.91
CA PRO A 413 11.09 -24.30 -1.66
C PRO A 413 10.73 -24.82 -0.25
N LYS A 414 10.43 -26.13 -0.14
CA LYS A 414 9.93 -26.81 1.07
C LYS A 414 10.81 -26.66 2.32
N GLU A 415 12.12 -26.44 2.19
CA GLU A 415 13.05 -26.32 3.32
C GLU A 415 12.78 -25.08 4.19
N ARG A 416 12.16 -24.03 3.63
CA ARG A 416 11.76 -22.80 4.36
C ARG A 416 10.33 -22.84 4.91
N ARG A 417 9.54 -23.89 4.61
CA ARG A 417 8.12 -23.98 5.00
C ARG A 417 7.89 -24.34 6.48
N ARG A 418 8.88 -24.91 7.18
CA ARG A 418 8.70 -25.38 8.56
C ARG A 418 8.66 -24.24 9.57
N ASP A 419 9.49 -23.21 9.41
CA ASP A 419 9.57 -22.09 10.35
C ASP A 419 8.40 -21.11 10.18
N ALA A 420 7.94 -20.86 8.94
CA ALA A 420 6.83 -19.94 8.64
C ALA A 420 5.44 -20.47 9.08
N ARG A 421 5.25 -21.80 9.12
CA ARG A 421 3.95 -22.44 9.45
C ARG A 421 3.57 -22.36 10.93
N GLN A 422 4.54 -22.23 11.84
CA GLN A 422 4.28 -22.15 13.28
C GLN A 422 3.84 -20.75 13.73
N GLN A 423 4.23 -19.68 13.00
CA GLN A 423 3.91 -18.30 13.40
C GLN A 423 2.52 -17.81 12.98
N ARG A 424 1.89 -18.39 11.94
CA ARG A 424 0.74 -17.77 11.23
C ARG A 424 -0.58 -18.54 11.26
N ARG A 425 -0.72 -19.53 12.15
CA ARG A 425 -1.94 -20.34 12.30
C ARG A 425 -3.12 -19.62 12.98
N ARG A 426 -3.10 -18.29 13.15
CA ARG A 426 -3.98 -17.61 14.13
C ARG A 426 -5.09 -16.69 13.63
N ASP A 427 -5.14 -16.30 12.36
CA ASP A 427 -6.24 -15.45 11.87
C ASP A 427 -7.13 -16.19 10.87
N GLN A 428 -8.44 -16.10 11.09
CA GLN A 428 -9.43 -16.62 10.14
C GLN A 428 -9.45 -15.72 8.89
N PRO A 429 -9.47 -16.27 7.67
CA PRO A 429 -9.57 -15.46 6.46
C PRO A 429 -10.88 -14.66 6.47
N THR A 430 -10.80 -13.37 6.15
CA THR A 430 -11.96 -12.49 5.96
C THR A 430 -12.24 -12.33 4.46
N PRO A 431 -13.20 -13.08 3.89
CA PRO A 431 -13.62 -12.88 2.50
C PRO A 431 -14.40 -11.57 2.34
N LEU A 432 -14.64 -11.17 1.10
CA LEU A 432 -15.61 -10.11 0.82
C LEU A 432 -17.01 -10.70 1.03
N GLU A 433 -17.80 -10.09 1.91
CA GLU A 433 -19.18 -10.49 2.17
C GLU A 433 -20.14 -9.41 1.71
N MET A 434 -21.22 -9.82 1.03
CA MET A 434 -22.29 -8.93 0.59
C MET A 434 -23.64 -9.56 0.91
N ILE A 435 -24.66 -8.72 1.03
CA ILE A 435 -26.04 -9.16 1.18
C ILE A 435 -26.73 -9.03 -0.17
N THR A 436 -27.34 -10.11 -0.62
CA THR A 436 -28.09 -10.18 -1.87
C THR A 436 -29.47 -9.51 -1.71
N PRO A 437 -30.18 -9.21 -2.81
CA PRO A 437 -31.54 -8.65 -2.74
C PRO A 437 -32.51 -9.50 -1.89
N GLY A 438 -32.39 -10.83 -1.94
CA GLY A 438 -33.14 -11.79 -1.12
C GLY A 438 -32.67 -11.93 0.33
N GLN A 439 -31.81 -11.02 0.82
CA GLN A 439 -31.25 -11.03 2.19
C GLN A 439 -30.38 -12.26 2.52
N LEU A 440 -29.81 -12.90 1.50
CA LEU A 440 -28.82 -13.97 1.70
C LEU A 440 -27.40 -13.37 1.70
N THR A 441 -26.48 -14.04 2.37
CA THR A 441 -25.06 -13.68 2.34
C THR A 441 -24.39 -14.32 1.13
N VAL A 442 -23.70 -13.53 0.32
CA VAL A 442 -22.76 -14.01 -0.71
C VAL A 442 -21.33 -13.66 -0.29
N GLN A 443 -20.44 -14.64 -0.39
CA GLN A 443 -19.03 -14.52 -0.04
C GLN A 443 -18.16 -14.68 -1.28
N VAL A 444 -17.20 -13.79 -1.46
CA VAL A 444 -16.21 -13.84 -2.55
C VAL A 444 -14.82 -14.04 -1.95
N GLY A 445 -14.17 -15.11 -2.37
CA GLY A 445 -12.81 -15.44 -1.98
C GLY A 445 -11.83 -14.73 -2.90
N ARG A 446 -11.01 -13.84 -2.34
CA ARG A 446 -10.16 -12.95 -3.13
C ARG A 446 -8.71 -13.41 -3.23
N ASN A 447 -8.34 -14.48 -2.53
CA ASN A 447 -7.05 -15.15 -2.68
C ASN A 447 -7.23 -16.67 -2.51
N HIS A 448 -6.17 -17.46 -2.75
CA HIS A 448 -6.30 -18.92 -2.76
C HIS A 448 -6.65 -19.48 -1.38
N ARG A 449 -6.17 -18.83 -0.30
CA ARG A 449 -6.54 -19.19 1.08
C ARG A 449 -8.01 -18.93 1.38
N GLN A 450 -8.54 -17.78 0.96
CA GLN A 450 -9.95 -17.44 1.11
C GLN A 450 -10.83 -18.37 0.28
N ASN A 451 -10.45 -18.67 -0.97
CA ASN A 451 -11.15 -19.65 -1.83
C ASN A 451 -11.24 -21.03 -1.17
N ASP A 452 -10.13 -21.56 -0.65
CA ASP A 452 -10.13 -22.83 0.10
C ASP A 452 -11.07 -22.75 1.32
N TRP A 453 -11.03 -21.64 2.05
CA TRP A 453 -11.80 -21.47 3.28
C TRP A 453 -13.30 -21.36 3.03
N ILE A 454 -13.75 -20.45 2.15
CA ILE A 454 -15.19 -20.26 1.89
C ILE A 454 -15.81 -21.48 1.22
N SER A 455 -15.09 -22.15 0.31
CA SER A 455 -15.67 -23.23 -0.50
C SER A 455 -15.60 -24.60 0.18
N LEU A 456 -14.59 -24.87 1.00
CA LEU A 456 -14.36 -26.21 1.55
C LEU A 456 -14.45 -26.30 3.08
N ARG A 457 -14.32 -25.18 3.81
CA ARG A 457 -14.28 -25.21 5.29
C ARG A 457 -15.47 -24.52 5.94
N GLN A 458 -15.88 -23.38 5.40
CA GLN A 458 -16.97 -22.58 5.95
C GLN A 458 -18.32 -22.88 5.28
N ALA A 459 -18.32 -23.37 4.02
CA ALA A 459 -19.54 -23.79 3.33
C ALA A 459 -20.29 -24.88 4.09
N ARG A 460 -21.62 -24.82 4.04
CA ARG A 460 -22.54 -25.82 4.59
C ARG A 460 -23.24 -26.56 3.46
N SER A 461 -23.70 -27.78 3.73
CA SER A 461 -24.57 -28.51 2.80
C SER A 461 -25.78 -27.65 2.45
N GLY A 462 -26.04 -27.46 1.16
CA GLY A 462 -27.09 -26.57 0.64
C GLY A 462 -26.60 -25.20 0.18
N ASP A 463 -25.36 -24.79 0.49
CA ASP A 463 -24.74 -23.60 -0.11
C ASP A 463 -24.37 -23.86 -1.58
N LEU A 464 -24.44 -22.82 -2.40
CA LEU A 464 -24.11 -22.86 -3.82
C LEU A 464 -22.77 -22.19 -4.10
N TRP A 465 -21.91 -22.87 -4.86
CA TRP A 465 -20.62 -22.39 -5.30
C TRP A 465 -20.63 -21.98 -6.76
N PHE A 466 -19.96 -20.88 -7.07
CA PHE A 466 -19.85 -20.30 -8.39
C PHE A 466 -18.39 -20.00 -8.76
N HIS A 467 -18.03 -20.26 -10.00
CA HIS A 467 -16.71 -19.94 -10.56
C HIS A 467 -16.79 -19.80 -12.09
N ALA A 468 -15.98 -18.91 -12.66
CA ALA A 468 -15.91 -18.74 -14.11
C ALA A 468 -15.46 -20.04 -14.80
N GLN A 469 -16.15 -20.44 -15.86
CA GLN A 469 -15.86 -21.68 -16.56
C GLN A 469 -14.52 -21.59 -17.30
N GLU A 470 -13.65 -22.58 -17.09
CA GLU A 470 -12.35 -22.73 -17.79
C GLU A 470 -11.44 -21.49 -17.71
N CYS A 471 -11.68 -20.64 -16.71
CA CYS A 471 -11.04 -19.34 -16.59
C CYS A 471 -10.61 -19.12 -15.13
N PRO A 472 -9.36 -18.71 -14.86
CA PRO A 472 -8.95 -18.37 -13.50
C PRO A 472 -9.81 -17.25 -12.92
N GLY A 473 -10.33 -17.45 -11.71
CA GLY A 473 -11.14 -16.47 -11.02
C GLY A 473 -11.32 -16.76 -9.53
N SER A 474 -12.09 -15.89 -8.88
CA SER A 474 -12.46 -16.02 -7.47
C SER A 474 -13.55 -17.08 -7.29
N HIS A 475 -13.51 -17.76 -6.15
CA HIS A 475 -14.66 -18.57 -5.74
C HIS A 475 -15.73 -17.66 -5.16
N VAL A 476 -16.98 -17.90 -5.52
CA VAL A 476 -18.13 -17.20 -4.93
C VAL A 476 -19.04 -18.24 -4.30
N VAL A 477 -19.45 -18.02 -3.04
CA VAL A 477 -20.32 -18.93 -2.30
C VAL A 477 -21.55 -18.16 -1.83
N LEU A 478 -22.73 -18.56 -2.30
CA LEU A 478 -24.02 -18.08 -1.83
C LEU A 478 -24.48 -18.95 -0.67
N LYS A 479 -24.80 -18.33 0.48
CA LYS A 479 -25.28 -19.00 1.69
C LYS A 479 -26.76 -19.42 1.60
N SER A 480 -27.09 -20.19 0.57
CA SER A 480 -28.42 -20.74 0.31
C SER A 480 -28.88 -21.76 1.37
N SER A 481 -27.99 -22.21 2.26
CA SER A 481 -28.42 -22.96 3.46
C SER A 481 -29.24 -22.12 4.46
N ASN A 482 -29.20 -20.78 4.36
CA ASN A 482 -29.92 -19.87 5.26
C ASN A 482 -31.31 -19.46 4.75
N GLY A 483 -31.70 -19.84 3.53
CA GLY A 483 -32.99 -19.47 2.94
C GLY A 483 -33.11 -19.89 1.47
N LEU A 484 -34.31 -19.78 0.90
CA LEU A 484 -34.52 -20.06 -0.52
C LEU A 484 -33.88 -18.97 -1.38
N ALA A 485 -32.91 -19.34 -2.20
CA ALA A 485 -32.27 -18.42 -3.13
C ALA A 485 -33.19 -18.11 -4.31
N GLU A 486 -33.51 -16.83 -4.49
CA GLU A 486 -34.26 -16.36 -5.66
C GLU A 486 -33.33 -16.18 -6.87
N GLU A 487 -33.92 -16.04 -8.05
CA GLU A 487 -33.18 -15.81 -9.29
C GLU A 487 -32.28 -14.55 -9.22
N SER A 488 -32.68 -13.54 -8.45
CA SER A 488 -31.90 -12.32 -8.21
C SER A 488 -30.63 -12.59 -7.39
N ASP A 489 -30.67 -13.50 -6.41
CA ASP A 489 -29.52 -13.89 -5.60
C ASP A 489 -28.52 -14.71 -6.42
N LEU A 490 -29.04 -15.65 -7.22
CA LEU A 490 -28.25 -16.45 -8.15
C LEU A 490 -27.58 -15.58 -9.20
N ALA A 491 -28.32 -14.60 -9.76
CA ALA A 491 -27.78 -13.65 -10.72
C ALA A 491 -26.65 -12.80 -10.12
N MET A 492 -26.82 -12.28 -8.89
CA MET A 492 -25.75 -11.54 -8.20
C MET A 492 -24.50 -12.40 -7.99
N ALA A 493 -24.64 -13.64 -7.48
CA ALA A 493 -23.49 -14.52 -7.29
C ALA A 493 -22.79 -14.87 -8.61
N THR A 494 -23.57 -15.07 -9.68
CA THR A 494 -23.06 -15.33 -11.04
C THR A 494 -22.30 -14.11 -11.59
N ASP A 495 -22.86 -12.91 -11.46
CA ASP A 495 -22.24 -11.67 -11.92
C ASP A 495 -20.94 -11.38 -11.15
N LEU A 496 -20.91 -11.63 -9.83
CA LEU A 496 -19.70 -11.50 -9.02
C LEU A 496 -18.61 -12.49 -9.46
N ALA A 497 -18.96 -13.76 -9.72
CA ALA A 497 -18.00 -14.75 -10.21
C ALA A 497 -17.45 -14.39 -11.60
N ALA A 498 -18.28 -13.78 -12.46
CA ALA A 498 -17.87 -13.24 -13.75
C ALA A 498 -16.91 -12.05 -13.61
N TYR A 499 -17.23 -11.09 -12.72
CA TYR A 499 -16.44 -9.89 -12.47
C TYR A 499 -15.05 -10.19 -11.88
N PHE A 500 -14.97 -11.08 -10.90
CA PHE A 500 -13.70 -11.46 -10.26
C PHE A 500 -12.97 -12.59 -11.00
N SER A 501 -13.06 -12.60 -12.33
CA SER A 501 -12.39 -13.58 -13.21
C SER A 501 -11.53 -12.89 -14.26
N ARG A 502 -10.60 -13.63 -14.86
CA ARG A 502 -9.80 -13.13 -15.99
C ARG A 502 -10.66 -12.76 -17.21
N ALA A 503 -11.89 -13.25 -17.30
CA ALA A 503 -12.83 -12.96 -18.38
C ALA A 503 -13.67 -11.69 -18.17
N ARG A 504 -13.40 -10.88 -17.12
CA ARG A 504 -14.17 -9.68 -16.75
C ARG A 504 -14.34 -8.63 -17.86
N GLY A 505 -13.44 -8.61 -18.85
CA GLY A 505 -13.52 -7.70 -20.00
C GLY A 505 -14.60 -8.07 -21.02
N ASN A 506 -15.19 -9.26 -20.92
CA ASN A 506 -16.26 -9.72 -21.80
C ASN A 506 -17.62 -9.21 -21.31
N SER A 507 -18.56 -9.02 -22.25
CA SER A 507 -19.94 -8.64 -21.91
C SER A 507 -20.71 -9.73 -21.16
N ARG A 508 -20.39 -11.00 -21.44
CA ARG A 508 -20.94 -12.17 -20.74
C ARG A 508 -19.85 -13.20 -20.49
N VAL A 509 -19.90 -13.82 -19.32
CA VAL A 509 -18.96 -14.87 -18.90
C VAL A 509 -19.77 -16.10 -18.48
N ALA A 510 -19.38 -17.26 -18.99
CA ALA A 510 -19.95 -18.54 -18.53
C ALA A 510 -19.44 -18.85 -17.12
N VAL A 511 -20.35 -19.14 -16.21
CA VAL A 511 -20.09 -19.39 -14.79
C VAL A 511 -20.71 -20.73 -14.43
N VAL A 512 -19.89 -21.59 -13.84
CA VAL A 512 -20.30 -22.87 -13.29
C VAL A 512 -20.95 -22.64 -11.93
N MET A 513 -22.14 -23.20 -11.72
CA MET A 513 -22.83 -23.27 -10.44
C MET A 513 -22.90 -24.73 -9.97
N VAL A 514 -22.46 -25.00 -8.75
CA VAL A 514 -22.43 -26.35 -8.16
C VAL A 514 -22.78 -26.29 -6.67
N PRO A 515 -23.60 -27.23 -6.15
CA PRO A 515 -23.76 -27.42 -4.71
C PRO A 515 -22.44 -27.73 -4.00
N THR A 516 -22.17 -27.07 -2.88
CA THR A 516 -20.87 -27.18 -2.18
C THR A 516 -20.53 -28.59 -1.69
N ASP A 517 -21.52 -29.45 -1.46
CA ASP A 517 -21.37 -30.87 -1.11
C ASP A 517 -20.81 -31.73 -2.25
N GLN A 518 -20.91 -31.25 -3.49
CA GLN A 518 -20.35 -31.91 -4.68
C GLN A 518 -18.93 -31.42 -5.02
N LEU A 519 -18.38 -30.48 -4.25
CA LEU A 519 -17.00 -30.03 -4.41
C LEU A 519 -16.04 -30.99 -3.72
N GLN A 520 -14.97 -31.33 -4.43
CA GLN A 520 -13.89 -32.13 -3.87
C GLN A 520 -12.55 -31.45 -4.10
N ARG A 521 -11.68 -31.50 -3.10
CA ARG A 521 -10.30 -31.04 -3.23
C ARG A 521 -9.52 -31.99 -4.13
N ILE A 522 -8.70 -31.44 -5.03
CA ILE A 522 -7.74 -32.24 -5.80
C ILE A 522 -6.51 -32.54 -4.91
N PRO A 523 -6.21 -33.82 -4.59
CA PRO A 523 -5.09 -34.16 -3.72
C PRO A 523 -3.75 -33.74 -4.35
N GLY A 524 -2.95 -32.99 -3.59
CA GLY A 524 -1.63 -32.53 -4.06
C GLY A 524 -1.65 -31.18 -4.81
N ALA A 525 -2.82 -30.68 -5.19
CA ALA A 525 -2.98 -29.35 -5.77
C ALA A 525 -2.89 -28.23 -4.71
N GLY A 526 -2.76 -26.98 -5.17
CA GLY A 526 -2.76 -25.79 -4.33
C GLY A 526 -4.05 -25.61 -3.51
N PRO A 527 -4.04 -24.73 -2.49
CA PRO A 527 -5.29 -24.31 -1.84
C PRO A 527 -6.23 -23.67 -2.88
N GLY A 528 -7.54 -23.86 -2.73
CA GLY A 528 -8.54 -23.33 -3.66
C GLY A 528 -8.75 -24.15 -4.94
N THR A 529 -7.92 -25.14 -5.24
CA THR A 529 -8.12 -26.01 -6.42
C THR A 529 -9.15 -27.11 -6.13
N VAL A 530 -10.30 -27.04 -6.80
CA VAL A 530 -11.43 -27.95 -6.62
C VAL A 530 -11.82 -28.65 -7.92
N ARG A 531 -12.37 -29.86 -7.79
CA ARG A 531 -13.12 -30.55 -8.85
C ARG A 531 -14.59 -30.66 -8.44
N HIS A 532 -15.48 -30.66 -9.40
CA HIS A 532 -16.91 -30.76 -9.17
C HIS A 532 -17.56 -31.88 -9.99
N GLY A 533 -18.75 -32.30 -9.56
CA GLY A 533 -19.62 -33.23 -10.29
C GLY A 533 -20.41 -32.53 -11.40
N GLN A 534 -21.71 -32.84 -11.51
CA GLN A 534 -22.60 -32.18 -12.46
C GLN A 534 -22.73 -30.70 -12.12
N ALA A 535 -22.60 -29.86 -13.14
CA ALA A 535 -22.60 -28.41 -13.04
C ALA A 535 -23.71 -27.82 -13.91
N GLU A 536 -24.36 -26.78 -13.39
CA GLU A 536 -25.21 -25.90 -14.19
C GLU A 536 -24.38 -24.71 -14.70
N ILE A 537 -24.55 -24.32 -15.97
CA ILE A 537 -23.86 -23.17 -16.55
C ILE A 537 -24.81 -21.98 -16.55
N ARG A 538 -24.37 -20.87 -15.98
CA ARG A 538 -25.07 -19.58 -15.95
C ARG A 538 -24.24 -18.51 -16.63
N TRP A 539 -24.87 -17.46 -17.15
CA TRP A 539 -24.20 -16.39 -17.88
C TRP A 539 -24.17 -15.09 -17.07
N GLY A 540 -23.02 -14.82 -16.44
CA GLY A 540 -22.79 -13.61 -15.65
C GLY A 540 -22.44 -12.40 -16.50
N ASP A 541 -22.73 -11.22 -15.97
CA ASP A 541 -22.42 -9.91 -16.54
C ASP A 541 -21.51 -9.12 -15.58
N PRO A 542 -20.23 -8.97 -15.91
CA PRO A 542 -19.29 -8.23 -15.06
C PRO A 542 -19.70 -6.78 -14.77
N GLN A 543 -20.37 -6.10 -15.70
CA GLN A 543 -20.73 -4.68 -15.52
C GLN A 543 -21.82 -4.50 -14.46
N ARG A 544 -22.77 -5.44 -14.37
CA ARG A 544 -23.79 -5.41 -13.32
C ARG A 544 -23.18 -5.60 -11.93
N ALA A 545 -22.23 -6.51 -11.78
CA ALA A 545 -21.52 -6.70 -10.53
C ALA A 545 -20.73 -5.45 -10.12
N GLU A 546 -20.07 -4.77 -11.06
CA GLU A 546 -19.36 -3.51 -10.77
C GLU A 546 -20.30 -2.42 -10.23
N GLN A 547 -21.48 -2.26 -10.86
CA GLN A 547 -22.49 -1.31 -10.38
C GLN A 547 -23.00 -1.65 -8.98
N GLN A 548 -23.17 -2.94 -8.68
CA GLN A 548 -23.57 -3.39 -7.35
C GLN A 548 -22.49 -3.11 -6.31
N LEU A 549 -21.21 -3.32 -6.64
CA LEU A 549 -20.09 -3.02 -5.76
C LEU A 549 -19.94 -1.51 -5.48
N LEU A 550 -20.29 -0.66 -6.44
CA LEU A 550 -20.26 0.80 -6.30
C LEU A 550 -21.48 1.38 -5.56
N ALA A 551 -22.53 0.59 -5.32
CA ALA A 551 -23.75 1.09 -4.69
C ALA A 551 -23.50 1.48 -3.21
N PRO A 552 -23.96 2.67 -2.76
CA PRO A 552 -23.65 3.23 -1.43
C PRO A 552 -24.26 2.46 -0.23
N SER A 553 -24.96 1.35 -0.45
CA SER A 553 -25.59 0.54 0.59
C SER A 553 -24.67 -0.53 1.20
N LEU A 554 -23.37 -0.53 0.89
CA LEU A 554 -22.44 -1.61 1.25
C LEU A 554 -21.32 -1.17 2.19
N ASN A 555 -21.66 -0.47 3.28
CA ASN A 555 -20.79 -0.47 4.45
C ASN A 555 -21.00 -1.80 5.20
N PRO A 556 -19.97 -2.67 5.33
CA PRO A 556 -20.05 -3.73 6.32
C PRO A 556 -20.22 -3.05 7.69
N GLN A 557 -21.26 -3.44 8.41
CA GLN A 557 -21.42 -3.05 9.80
C GLN A 557 -20.19 -3.55 10.58
N THR A 558 -19.23 -2.66 10.82
CA THR A 558 -18.21 -2.85 11.85
C THR A 558 -18.89 -2.73 13.19
N GLY A 559 -19.24 -3.88 13.77
CA GLY A 559 -19.44 -4.04 15.21
C GLY A 559 -18.11 -4.10 15.95
#